data_AF-A0A0E0TGL0-F1
#
_entry.id   AF-A0A0E0TGL0-F1
#
_cell.length_a   1.000
_cell.length_b   1.000
_cell.length_c   1.000
_cell.angle_alpha   90.00
_cell.angle_beta   90.00
_cell.angle_gamma   90.00
#
_symmetry.space_group_name_H-M   'P 1'
#
loop_
_entity.id
_entity.type
_entity.pdbx_description
1 polymer ?
#
loop_
_entity_poly.entity_id
_entity_poly.type
_entity_poly.pdbx_seq_one_letter_code
_entity_poly.pdbx_strand_id
1 'polypeptide(L)'
;MNEERIKDLEAKLSLATDAITLLLDMVNKEHKSFAILALTTGFTADELERLEKLFYHAGQSQWDKDTFVAEFEKQLPKRSAMLRSILEGLKSDGKFVSLCEKYLD
;
A
#
# COMPACT_ATOMS: atom_id res chain seq x y z
N MET A 1 -3.65 -32.61 2.99
CA MET A 1 -2.26 -32.33 2.56
C MET A 1 -2.05 -30.92 2.01
N ASN A 2 -2.71 -30.47 0.93
CA ASN A 2 -2.50 -29.09 0.45
C ASN A 2 -3.14 -28.02 1.36
N GLU A 3 -4.34 -28.27 1.89
CA GLU A 3 -5.03 -27.32 2.78
C GLU A 3 -4.29 -27.10 4.11
N GLU A 4 -3.71 -28.15 4.69
CA GLU A 4 -2.89 -28.03 5.92
C GLU A 4 -1.61 -27.23 5.66
N ARG A 5 -1.00 -27.39 4.49
CA ARG A 5 0.17 -26.59 4.09
C ARG A 5 -0.18 -25.13 3.87
N ILE A 6 -1.34 -24.83 3.28
CA ILE A 6 -1.82 -23.45 3.10
C ILE A 6 -2.05 -22.81 4.47
N LYS A 7 -2.76 -23.49 5.39
CA LYS A 7 -2.99 -22.99 6.76
C LYS A 7 -1.69 -22.74 7.53
N ASP A 8 -0.71 -23.63 7.41
CA ASP A 8 0.60 -23.45 8.03
C ASP A 8 1.36 -22.23 7.45
N LEU A 9 1.28 -22.02 6.13
CA LEU A 9 1.87 -20.84 5.48
C LEU A 9 1.18 -19.54 5.89
N GLU A 10 -0.15 -19.53 5.98
CA GLU A 10 -0.92 -18.37 6.43
C GLU A 10 -0.58 -18.01 7.89
N ALA A 11 -0.44 -19.01 8.77
CA ALA A 11 -0.02 -18.79 10.16
C ALA A 11 1.41 -18.22 10.25
N LYS A 12 2.34 -18.74 9.45
CA LYS A 12 3.71 -18.22 9.37
C LYS A 12 3.77 -16.80 8.83
N LEU A 13 2.95 -16.49 7.82
CA LEU A 13 2.84 -15.15 7.26
C LEU A 13 2.30 -14.16 8.31
N SER A 14 1.29 -14.56 9.09
CA SER A 14 0.77 -13.75 10.20
C SER A 14 1.86 -13.45 11.23
N LEU A 15 2.58 -14.48 11.71
CA LEU A 15 3.66 -14.32 12.68
C LEU A 15 4.79 -13.42 12.15
N ALA A 16 5.17 -13.55 10.88
CA ALA A 16 6.19 -12.70 10.28
C ALA A 16 5.73 -11.24 10.19
N THR A 17 4.45 -11.02 9.85
CA THR A 17 3.84 -9.68 9.76
C THR A 17 3.82 -9.00 11.13
N ASP A 18 3.44 -9.73 12.17
CA ASP A 18 3.43 -9.23 13.56
C ASP A 18 4.85 -8.86 14.03
N ALA A 19 5.83 -9.71 13.74
CA ALA A 19 7.22 -9.46 14.09
C ALA A 19 7.80 -8.23 13.38
N ILE A 20 7.54 -8.06 12.09
CA ILE A 20 7.98 -6.89 11.32
C ILE A 20 7.36 -5.62 11.88
N THR A 21 6.05 -5.64 12.17
CA THR A 21 5.33 -4.51 12.75
C THR A 21 5.92 -4.10 14.10
N LEU A 22 6.18 -5.08 14.98
CA LEU A 22 6.80 -4.83 16.28
C LEU A 22 8.20 -4.19 16.14
N LEU A 23 9.03 -4.70 15.24
CA LEU A 23 10.37 -4.16 15.01
C LEU A 23 10.33 -2.71 14.53
N LEU A 24 9.38 -2.36 13.68
CA LEU A 24 9.19 -0.99 13.21
C LEU A 24 8.75 -0.06 14.34
N ASP A 25 7.81 -0.49 15.16
CA ASP A 25 7.38 0.26 16.35
C ASP A 25 8.53 0.51 17.34
N MET A 26 9.50 -0.41 17.40
CA MET A 26 10.68 -0.28 18.25
C MET A 26 11.75 0.65 17.67
N VAL A 27 11.95 0.62 16.34
CA VAL A 27 13.01 1.39 15.68
C VAL A 27 12.56 2.82 15.37
N ASN A 28 11.35 2.97 14.81
CA ASN A 28 10.78 4.27 14.47
C ASN A 28 9.25 4.18 14.31
N LYS A 29 8.52 4.60 15.34
CA LYS A 29 7.03 4.64 15.35
C LYS A 29 6.43 5.54 14.27
N GLU A 30 7.19 6.49 13.75
CA GLU A 30 6.76 7.40 12.70
C GLU A 30 7.13 6.90 11.30
N HIS A 31 7.84 5.77 11.20
CA HIS A 31 8.19 5.21 9.90
C HIS A 31 6.95 4.68 9.20
N LYS A 32 6.55 5.41 8.17
CA LYS A 32 5.48 5.01 7.25
C LYS A 32 6.13 4.24 6.12
N SER A 33 5.69 3.02 5.85
CA SER A 33 6.14 2.27 4.67
C SER A 33 4.95 1.61 4.02
N PHE A 34 4.83 1.75 2.70
CA PHE A 34 3.76 1.11 1.95
C PHE A 34 3.95 -0.40 1.93
N ALA A 35 5.19 -0.91 1.89
CA ALA A 35 5.43 -2.36 1.93
C ALA A 35 4.84 -3.03 3.18
N ILE A 36 5.00 -2.40 4.35
CA ILE A 36 4.44 -2.90 5.61
C ILE A 36 2.93 -2.70 5.66
N LEU A 37 2.43 -1.56 5.19
CA LEU A 37 0.98 -1.32 5.06
C LEU A 37 0.32 -2.38 4.18
N ALA A 38 0.92 -2.69 3.04
CA ALA A 38 0.43 -3.67 2.09
C ALA A 38 0.41 -5.07 2.69
N LEU A 39 1.47 -5.44 3.41
CA LEU A 39 1.57 -6.73 4.11
C LEU A 39 0.51 -6.86 5.21
N THR A 40 0.44 -5.90 6.12
CA THR A 40 -0.45 -5.91 7.30
C THR A 40 -1.93 -5.83 6.95
N THR A 41 -2.26 -5.21 5.81
CA THR A 41 -3.65 -5.07 5.35
C THR A 41 -4.04 -6.04 4.24
N GLY A 42 -3.16 -6.99 3.91
CA GLY A 42 -3.44 -8.06 2.97
C GLY A 42 -3.73 -7.56 1.56
N PHE A 43 -2.90 -6.67 1.02
CA PHE A 43 -2.98 -6.31 -0.40
C PHE A 43 -2.77 -7.54 -1.27
N THR A 44 -3.66 -7.74 -2.24
CA THR A 44 -3.49 -8.79 -3.24
C THR A 44 -2.52 -8.36 -4.34
N ALA A 45 -1.96 -9.32 -5.08
CA ALA A 45 -1.14 -9.02 -6.25
C ALA A 45 -1.88 -8.14 -7.27
N ASP A 46 -3.16 -8.45 -7.53
CA ASP A 46 -4.02 -7.67 -8.43
C ASP A 46 -4.23 -6.22 -7.95
N GLU A 47 -4.39 -6.01 -6.63
CA GLU A 47 -4.52 -4.66 -6.05
C GLU A 47 -3.21 -3.87 -6.21
N LEU A 48 -2.07 -4.53 -6.00
CA LEU A 48 -0.76 -3.90 -6.19
C LEU A 48 -0.52 -3.51 -7.66
N GLU A 49 -0.88 -4.39 -8.60
CA GLU A 49 -0.76 -4.11 -10.04
C GLU A 49 -1.66 -2.93 -10.47
N ARG A 50 -2.90 -2.88 -9.97
CA ARG A 50 -3.80 -1.74 -10.23
C ARG A 50 -3.25 -0.44 -9.66
N LEU A 51 -2.71 -0.47 -8.45
CA LEU A 51 -2.10 0.70 -7.84
C LEU A 51 -0.93 1.22 -8.68
N GLU A 52 -0.03 0.32 -9.13
CA GLU A 52 1.10 0.69 -9.97
C GLU A 52 0.64 1.31 -11.31
N LYS A 53 -0.34 0.70 -11.97
CA LYS A 53 -0.96 1.22 -13.20
C LYS A 53 -1.60 2.60 -12.97
N LEU A 54 -2.31 2.78 -11.87
CA LEU A 54 -2.94 4.05 -11.52
C LEU A 54 -1.89 5.17 -11.43
N PHE A 55 -0.79 4.96 -10.72
CA PHE A 55 0.29 5.94 -10.61
C PHE A 55 1.00 6.19 -11.94
N TYR A 56 1.21 5.15 -12.74
CA TYR A 56 1.76 5.29 -14.09
C TYR A 56 0.88 6.20 -14.97
N HIS A 57 -0.43 5.97 -15.00
CA HIS A 57 -1.38 6.79 -15.77
C HIS A 57 -1.48 8.22 -15.23
N ALA A 58 -1.54 8.39 -13.91
CA ALA A 58 -1.55 9.70 -13.27
C ALA A 58 -0.33 10.55 -13.66
N GLY A 59 0.85 9.93 -13.76
CA GLY A 59 2.08 10.58 -14.21
C GLY A 59 2.06 10.99 -15.70
N GLN A 60 1.53 10.14 -16.57
CA GLN A 60 1.45 10.42 -18.02
C GLN A 60 0.42 11.50 -18.35
N SER A 61 -0.75 11.43 -17.73
CA SER A 61 -1.89 12.31 -18.02
C SER A 61 -1.94 13.56 -17.14
N GLN A 62 -0.98 13.72 -16.21
CA GLN A 62 -0.87 14.85 -15.30
C GLN A 62 -2.14 15.15 -14.49
N TRP A 63 -2.89 14.13 -14.10
CA TRP A 63 -4.17 14.26 -13.39
C TRP A 63 -4.07 15.18 -12.17
N ASP A 64 -5.08 16.02 -11.98
CA ASP A 64 -5.28 16.75 -10.73
C ASP A 64 -5.65 15.81 -9.57
N LYS A 65 -5.71 16.37 -8.35
CA LYS A 65 -5.97 15.61 -7.13
C LYS A 65 -7.35 14.95 -7.16
N ASP A 66 -8.37 15.68 -7.57
CA ASP A 66 -9.76 15.17 -7.58
C ASP A 66 -9.93 14.02 -8.56
N THR A 67 -9.33 14.12 -9.76
CA THR A 67 -9.32 13.05 -10.76
C THR A 67 -8.58 11.82 -10.25
N PHE A 68 -7.41 12.01 -9.61
CA PHE A 68 -6.66 10.90 -9.04
C PHE A 68 -7.43 10.20 -7.92
N VAL A 69 -8.05 10.94 -7.01
CA VAL A 69 -8.88 10.37 -5.93
C VAL A 69 -10.04 9.57 -6.51
N ALA A 70 -10.78 10.12 -7.47
CA ALA A 70 -11.91 9.43 -8.08
C ALA A 70 -11.49 8.12 -8.79
N GLU A 71 -10.39 8.13 -9.55
CA GLU A 71 -9.87 6.92 -10.20
C GLU A 71 -9.28 5.93 -9.19
N PHE A 72 -8.67 6.40 -8.09
CA PHE A 72 -8.23 5.53 -7.00
C PHE A 72 -9.41 4.78 -6.37
N GLU A 73 -10.47 5.50 -5.99
CA GLU A 73 -11.65 4.90 -5.34
C GLU A 73 -12.37 3.90 -6.26
N LYS A 74 -12.35 4.14 -7.56
CA LYS A 74 -12.90 3.23 -8.58
C LYS A 74 -12.08 1.96 -8.73
N GLN A 75 -10.75 2.04 -8.75
CA GLN A 75 -9.88 0.89 -8.97
C GLN A 75 -9.64 0.06 -7.70
N LEU A 76 -9.60 0.72 -6.55
CA LEU A 76 -9.27 0.17 -5.24
C LEU A 76 -10.31 0.58 -4.17
N PRO A 77 -11.61 0.28 -4.35
CA PRO A 77 -12.68 0.76 -3.47
C PRO A 77 -12.54 0.29 -2.02
N LYS A 78 -11.95 -0.89 -1.80
CA LYS A 78 -11.70 -1.43 -0.45
C LYS A 78 -10.57 -0.69 0.29
N ARG A 79 -9.76 0.10 -0.43
CA ARG A 79 -8.58 0.81 0.08
C ARG A 79 -8.77 2.33 0.13
N SER A 80 -9.93 2.85 -0.27
CA SER A 80 -10.24 4.29 -0.30
C SER A 80 -9.96 5.00 1.01
N ALA A 81 -10.40 4.42 2.14
CA ALA A 81 -10.16 4.98 3.47
C ALA A 81 -8.67 5.04 3.86
N MET A 82 -7.81 4.30 3.17
CA MET A 82 -6.37 4.23 3.41
C MET A 82 -5.55 5.08 2.44
N LEU A 83 -6.17 5.81 1.51
CA LEU A 83 -5.47 6.55 0.46
C LEU A 83 -4.33 7.41 1.01
N ARG A 84 -4.58 8.18 2.07
CA ARG A 84 -3.55 9.02 2.70
C ARG A 84 -2.37 8.19 3.20
N SER A 85 -2.62 7.10 3.92
CA SER A 85 -1.57 6.22 4.44
C SER A 85 -0.77 5.56 3.31
N ILE A 86 -1.43 5.23 2.20
CA ILE A 86 -0.78 4.68 1.00
C ILE A 86 0.15 5.73 0.38
N LEU A 87 -0.31 6.97 0.20
CA LEU A 87 0.50 8.06 -0.35
C LEU A 87 1.70 8.38 0.55
N GLU A 88 1.49 8.48 1.85
CA GLU A 88 2.57 8.73 2.82
C GLU A 88 3.58 7.57 2.87
N GLY A 89 3.09 6.33 2.81
CA GLY A 89 3.94 5.13 2.78
C GLY A 89 4.76 5.03 1.49
N LEU A 90 4.15 5.27 0.32
CA LEU A 90 4.85 5.25 -0.96
C LEU A 90 5.91 6.36 -1.05
N LYS A 91 5.56 7.57 -0.59
CA LYS A 91 6.51 8.70 -0.51
C LYS A 91 7.72 8.34 0.34
N SER A 92 7.50 7.78 1.53
CA SER A 92 8.56 7.38 2.45
C SER A 92 9.42 6.23 1.90
N ASP A 93 8.81 5.30 1.16
CA ASP A 93 9.51 4.24 0.42
C ASP A 93 10.29 4.77 -0.81
N GLY A 94 10.23 6.08 -1.11
CA GLY A 94 10.90 6.69 -2.26
C GLY A 94 10.21 6.41 -3.60
N LYS A 95 8.95 5.96 -3.59
CA LYS A 95 8.18 5.61 -4.79
C LYS A 95 7.19 6.71 -5.15
N PHE A 96 7.13 7.06 -6.44
CA PHE A 96 6.21 8.05 -6.98
C PHE A 96 6.19 9.38 -6.19
N VAL A 97 7.35 9.81 -5.67
CA VAL A 97 7.46 10.89 -4.67
C VAL A 97 6.74 12.16 -5.10
N SER A 98 6.98 12.63 -6.33
CA SER A 98 6.36 13.86 -6.85
C SER A 98 4.84 13.77 -6.98
N LEU A 99 4.32 12.61 -7.39
CA LEU A 99 2.87 12.36 -7.44
C LEU A 99 2.28 12.28 -6.05
N CYS A 100 2.96 11.60 -5.11
CA CYS A 100 2.51 11.51 -3.73
C CYS A 100 2.45 12.90 -3.08
N GLU A 101 3.45 13.76 -3.30
CA GLU A 101 3.44 15.15 -2.83
C GLU A 101 2.26 15.93 -3.42
N LYS A 102 2.10 15.89 -4.75
CA LYS A 102 0.99 16.54 -5.45
C LYS A 102 -0.40 16.16 -4.88
N TYR A 103 -0.57 14.90 -4.47
CA TYR A 103 -1.86 14.39 -4.02
C TYR A 103 -2.05 14.41 -2.50
N LEU A 104 -1.00 14.69 -1.73
CA LEU A 104 -1.07 14.90 -0.28
C LEU A 104 -1.41 16.35 0.07
N ASP A 105 -0.87 17.32 -0.68
CA ASP A 105 -1.18 18.75 -0.57
C ASP A 105 -2.66 19.02 -0.90
#